data_AF-A0A838UTZ1-F1
#
_entry.id   AF-A0A838UTZ1-F1
#
_cell.length_a   1.000
_cell.length_b   1.000
_cell.length_c   1.000
_cell.angle_alpha   90.00
_cell.angle_beta   90.00
_cell.angle_gamma   90.00
#
_symmetry.space_group_name_H-M   'P 1'
#
loop_
_entity.id
_entity.type
_entity.pdbx_description
1 polymer ?
#
loop_
_entity_poly.entity_id
_entity_poly.type
_entity_poly.pdbx_seq_one_letter_code
_entity_poly.pdbx_strand_id
1 'polypeptide(L)'
;FGDMAQRGLKAFEAGTDLLLGAYSEAQTRETINVMKDALTKGAITQQQVDTSVLRVLKFKAQWHIIPSSFKLSGKASATVLAPPASAELVGDLPRWG
;
A
#
# COMPACT_ATOMS: atom_id res chain seq x y z
N PHE A 1 8.24 -23.18 9.86
CA PHE A 1 8.20 -21.94 9.06
C PHE A 1 6.83 -21.32 9.25
N GLY A 2 6.77 -20.16 9.93
CA GLY A 2 5.51 -19.55 10.39
C GLY A 2 4.64 -18.99 9.26
N ASP A 3 3.36 -18.81 9.58
CA ASP A 3 2.26 -18.35 8.73
C ASP A 3 2.65 -17.19 7.79
N MET A 4 2.81 -17.51 6.50
CA MET A 4 3.19 -16.56 5.46
C MET A 4 2.11 -15.50 5.22
N ALA A 5 0.84 -15.83 5.46
CA ALA A 5 -0.27 -14.91 5.28
C ALA A 5 -0.23 -13.78 6.31
N GLN A 6 0.05 -14.11 7.58
CA GLN A 6 0.24 -13.11 8.64
C GLN A 6 1.45 -12.20 8.38
N ARG A 7 2.55 -12.78 7.88
CA ARG A 7 3.72 -11.99 7.47
C ARG A 7 3.39 -11.04 6.32
N GLY A 8 2.59 -11.50 5.34
CA GLY A 8 2.09 -10.68 4.26
C GLY A 8 1.24 -9.51 4.76
N LEU A 9 0.32 -9.76 5.69
CA LEU A 9 -0.47 -8.71 6.33
C LEU A 9 0.41 -7.68 7.04
N LYS A 10 1.40 -8.13 7.82
CA LYS A 10 2.35 -7.22 8.49
C LYS A 10 3.17 -6.38 7.52
N ALA A 11 3.60 -6.98 6.40
CA ALA A 11 4.31 -6.24 5.37
C ALA A 11 3.42 -5.18 4.70
N PHE A 12 2.14 -5.48 4.48
CA PHE A 12 1.17 -4.53 3.94
C PHE A 12 0.86 -3.40 4.94
N GLU A 13 0.66 -3.71 6.22
CA GLU A 13 0.50 -2.71 7.30
C GLU A 13 1.70 -1.76 7.37
N ALA A 14 2.91 -2.26 7.09
CA ALA A 14 4.14 -1.46 6.99
C ALA A 14 4.24 -0.63 5.69
N GLY A 15 3.28 -0.74 4.76
CA GLY A 15 3.18 0.09 3.55
C GLY A 15 3.59 -0.59 2.24
N THR A 16 3.84 -1.91 2.26
CA THR A 16 4.17 -2.68 1.05
C THR A 16 2.98 -2.75 0.10
N ASP A 17 3.22 -2.53 -1.20
CA ASP A 17 2.16 -2.54 -2.21
C ASP A 17 1.94 -3.87 -2.92
N LEU A 18 2.96 -4.72 -2.94
CA LEU A 18 2.95 -6.00 -3.65
C LEU A 18 3.42 -7.10 -2.71
N LEU A 19 2.54 -8.06 -2.45
CA LEU A 19 2.89 -9.29 -1.76
C LEU A 19 3.18 -10.36 -2.82
N LEU A 20 4.44 -10.75 -2.95
CA LEU A 20 4.81 -11.92 -3.74
C LEU A 20 4.31 -13.15 -3.00
N GLY A 21 3.34 -13.81 -3.63
CA GLY A 21 2.63 -14.95 -3.07
C GLY A 21 3.58 -16.04 -2.60
N ALA A 22 3.11 -16.77 -1.60
CA ALA A 22 3.78 -17.95 -1.11
C ALA A 22 3.82 -19.06 -2.18
N TYR A 23 4.72 -20.03 -2.03
CA TYR A 23 5.16 -20.98 -3.08
C TYR A 23 4.06 -21.90 -3.66
N SER A 24 2.81 -21.84 -3.17
CA SER A 24 1.69 -22.62 -3.69
C SER A 24 0.38 -21.80 -3.79
N GLU A 25 -0.55 -22.30 -4.60
CA GLU A 25 -1.89 -21.72 -4.72
C GLU A 25 -2.62 -21.67 -3.37
N ALA A 26 -2.51 -22.73 -2.56
CA ALA A 26 -3.15 -22.81 -1.26
C ALA A 26 -2.69 -21.69 -0.32
N GLN A 27 -1.38 -21.43 -0.28
CA GLN A 27 -0.82 -20.38 0.57
C GLN A 27 -1.13 -18.97 0.01
N THR A 28 -1.24 -18.83 -1.31
CA THR A 28 -1.73 -17.59 -1.93
C THR A 28 -3.17 -17.32 -1.53
N ARG A 29 -4.03 -18.33 -1.56
CA ARG A 29 -5.44 -18.24 -1.14
C ARG A 29 -5.57 -17.88 0.35
N GLU A 30 -4.74 -18.48 1.18
CA GLU A 30 -4.65 -18.16 2.61
C GLU A 30 -4.28 -16.69 2.83
N THR A 31 -3.27 -16.18 2.13
CA THR A 31 -2.87 -14.77 2.19
C THR A 31 -4.01 -13.83 1.79
N ILE A 32 -4.73 -14.16 0.72
CA ILE A 32 -5.90 -13.38 0.29
C ILE A 32 -6.99 -13.37 1.36
N ASN A 33 -7.28 -14.52 1.98
CA ASN A 33 -8.31 -14.61 3.02
C ASN A 33 -7.93 -13.82 4.27
N VAL A 34 -6.68 -13.90 4.73
CA VAL A 34 -6.20 -13.11 5.88
C VAL A 34 -6.30 -11.60 5.60
N MET A 35 -5.97 -11.15 4.39
CA MET A 35 -6.10 -9.75 4.00
C MET A 35 -7.58 -9.30 3.98
N LYS A 36 -8.49 -10.13 3.48
CA LYS A 36 -9.93 -9.85 3.50
C LYS A 36 -10.47 -9.77 4.93
N ASP A 37 -10.09 -10.71 5.78
CA ASP A 37 -10.48 -10.71 7.19
C ASP A 37 -9.96 -9.48 7.92
N ALA A 38 -8.71 -9.07 7.67
CA ALA A 38 -8.12 -7.86 8.23
C ALA A 38 -8.88 -6.60 7.80
N LEU A 39 -9.34 -6.54 6.55
CA LEU A 39 -10.17 -5.45 6.05
C LEU A 39 -11.54 -5.44 6.73
N THR A 40 -12.22 -6.59 6.83
CA THR A 40 -13.52 -6.71 7.50
C THR A 40 -13.45 -6.35 8.98
N LYS A 41 -12.34 -6.71 9.65
CA LYS A 41 -12.09 -6.39 11.07
C LYS A 41 -11.58 -4.97 11.29
N GLY A 42 -11.31 -4.21 10.23
CA GLY A 42 -10.78 -2.85 10.30
C GLY A 42 -9.31 -2.74 10.70
N ALA A 43 -8.55 -3.85 10.70
CA ALA A 43 -7.10 -3.83 10.90
C ALA A 43 -6.37 -3.13 9.75
N ILE A 44 -6.93 -3.22 8.54
CA ILE A 44 -6.60 -2.38 7.39
C ILE A 44 -7.88 -1.74 6.85
N THR A 45 -7.74 -0.61 6.17
CA THR A 45 -8.87 0.15 5.63
C THR A 45 -8.95 0.05 4.11
N GLN A 46 -10.17 0.24 3.57
CA GLN A 46 -10.36 0.30 2.11
C GLN A 46 -9.49 1.40 1.49
N GLN A 47 -9.33 2.54 2.17
CA GLN A 47 -8.48 3.62 1.71
C GLN A 47 -7.00 3.21 1.59
N GLN A 48 -6.47 2.43 2.54
CA GLN A 48 -5.10 1.90 2.45
C GLN A 48 -4.93 0.98 1.24
N VAL A 49 -5.90 0.09 1.00
CA VAL A 49 -5.93 -0.79 -0.17
C VAL A 49 -6.01 0.02 -1.47
N ASP A 50 -6.93 0.97 -1.56
CA ASP A 50 -7.12 1.81 -2.75
C ASP A 50 -5.86 2.63 -3.08
N THR A 51 -5.21 3.18 -2.05
CA THR A 51 -3.96 3.93 -2.19
C THR A 51 -2.83 3.05 -2.71
N SER A 52 -2.75 1.82 -2.23
CA SER A 52 -1.77 0.83 -2.70
C SER A 52 -2.03 0.43 -4.16
N VAL A 53 -3.27 0.07 -4.48
CA VAL A 53 -3.69 -0.29 -5.84
C VAL A 53 -3.42 0.87 -6.81
N LEU A 54 -3.70 2.12 -6.42
CA LEU A 54 -3.42 3.28 -7.25
C LEU A 54 -1.93 3.42 -7.57
N ARG A 55 -1.03 3.16 -6.62
CA ARG A 55 0.42 3.18 -6.86
C ARG A 55 0.82 2.09 -7.87
N VAL A 56 0.30 0.87 -7.73
CA VAL A 56 0.55 -0.23 -8.67
C VAL A 56 0.00 0.09 -10.06
N LEU A 57 -1.19 0.69 -10.16
CA LEU A 57 -1.77 1.06 -11.46
C LEU A 57 -0.99 2.18 -12.14
N LYS A 58 -0.52 3.19 -11.39
CA LYS A 58 0.37 4.24 -11.90
C LYS A 58 1.66 3.64 -12.46
N PHE A 59 2.27 2.70 -11.73
CA PHE A 59 3.43 1.96 -12.20
C PHE A 59 3.12 1.23 -13.52
N LYS A 60 2.03 0.46 -13.57
CA LYS A 60 1.64 -0.25 -14.80
C LYS A 60 1.38 0.69 -15.99
N ALA A 61 0.84 1.88 -15.74
CA ALA A 61 0.60 2.89 -16.77
C ALA A 61 1.92 3.46 -17.31
N GLN A 62 2.86 3.80 -16.42
CA GLN A 62 4.18 4.31 -16.79
C GLN A 62 4.96 3.33 -17.67
N TRP A 63 4.81 2.03 -17.39
CA TRP A 63 5.50 0.97 -18.13
C TRP A 63 4.70 0.42 -19.32
N HIS A 64 3.58 1.07 -19.68
CA HIS A 64 2.70 0.63 -20.78
C HIS A 64 2.24 -0.84 -20.66
N ILE A 65 2.16 -1.37 -19.43
CA ILE A 65 1.71 -2.74 -19.14
C ILE A 65 0.19 -2.82 -19.25
N ILE A 66 -0.51 -1.76 -18.86
CA ILE A 66 -1.96 -1.65 -19.04
C ILE A 66 -2.27 -0.92 -20.35
N PRO A 67 -3.39 -1.28 -21.03
CA PRO A 67 -3.81 -0.60 -22.23
C PRO A 67 -4.01 0.90 -21.99
N SER A 68 -3.71 1.72 -22.99
CA SER A 68 -3.97 3.16 -22.96
C SER A 68 -5.45 3.52 -22.80
N SER A 69 -6.36 2.56 -23.06
CA SER A 69 -7.80 2.69 -22.80
C SER A 69 -8.19 2.49 -21.33
N PHE A 70 -7.25 2.07 -20.46
CA PHE A 70 -7.51 1.90 -19.04
C PHE A 70 -7.71 3.25 -18.35
N LYS A 71 -8.95 3.54 -17.94
CA LYS A 71 -9.28 4.75 -17.18
C LYS A 71 -9.21 4.46 -15.69
N LEU A 72 -8.40 5.24 -14.96
CA LEU A 72 -8.39 5.26 -13.50
C LEU A 72 -9.68 5.93 -12.99
N SER A 73 -10.74 5.15 -12.84
CA SER A 73 -11.99 5.62 -12.22
C SER A 73 -11.94 5.34 -10.71
N GLY A 74 -11.21 6.17 -9.97
CA GLY A 74 -11.13 6.07 -8.51
C GLY A 74 -12.08 7.06 -7.84
N LYS A 75 -12.94 6.59 -6.92
CA LYS A 75 -13.60 7.44 -5.92
C LYS A 75 -12.60 7.85 -4.84
N ALA A 76 -11.58 8.63 -5.20
CA ALA A 76 -10.65 9.16 -4.22
C ALA A 76 -11.35 10.29 -3.44
N SER A 77 -11.77 10.03 -2.20
CA SER A 77 -12.02 11.12 -1.25
C SER A 77 -10.68 11.77 -0.92
N ALA A 78 -10.46 12.95 -1.49
CA ALA A 78 -9.27 13.76 -1.34
C ALA A 78 -9.19 14.44 0.04
N THR A 79 -9.17 13.69 1.13
CA THR A 79 -9.12 14.28 2.49
C THR A 79 -7.73 14.27 3.13
N VAL A 80 -6.72 13.60 2.57
CA VAL A 80 -5.35 13.66 3.12
C VAL A 80 -4.33 13.91 2.03
N LEU A 81 -4.33 15.14 1.49
CA LEU A 81 -3.15 15.70 0.83
C LEU A 81 -2.88 17.13 1.32
N ALA A 82 -3.19 17.41 2.59
CA ALA A 82 -2.50 18.49 3.26
C ALA A 82 -1.09 17.98 3.58
N PRO A 83 0.00 18.61 3.08
CA PRO A 83 1.32 18.35 3.63
C PRO A 83 1.26 18.62 5.15
N PRO A 84 2.01 17.90 6.00
CA PRO A 84 2.12 18.31 7.40
C PRO A 84 2.59 19.76 7.40
N ALA A 85 1.75 20.64 7.95
CA ALA A 85 2.10 22.00 8.33
C ALA A 85 3.10 21.90 9.50
N SER A 86 4.32 21.51 9.18
CA SER A 86 5.50 21.51 10.04
C SER A 86 6.74 21.46 9.15
N ALA A 87 6.78 22.35 8.16
CA ALA A 87 8.04 22.98 7.75
C ALA A 87 8.32 24.16 8.70
N GLU A 88 8.06 23.97 9.99
CA GLU A 88 8.52 24.84 11.05
C GLU A 88 10.01 24.52 11.24
N LEU A 89 10.84 25.33 10.59
CA LEU A 89 12.13 25.80 11.09
C LEU A 89 12.98 24.73 11.81
N VAL A 90 13.74 23.97 11.03
CA VAL A 90 15.01 23.42 11.53
C VAL A 90 15.94 24.61 11.79
N GLY A 91 15.79 25.19 12.98
CA GLY A 91 16.74 26.13 13.54
C GLY A 91 18.06 25.42 13.85
N ASP A 92 19.16 26.07 13.45
CA ASP A 92 20.54 25.91 13.92
C ASP A 92 20.99 24.51 14.36
N LEU A 93 21.59 23.78 13.42
CA LEU A 93 22.59 22.78 13.76
C LEU A 93 23.99 23.43 13.71
N PRO A 94 24.81 23.31 14.78
CA PRO A 94 26.11 23.95 14.83
C PRO A 94 27.06 23.34 13.79
N ARG A 95 27.71 24.20 13.00
CA ARG A 95 28.85 23.83 12.16
C ARG A 95 30.06 23.63 13.06
N TRP A 96 30.50 22.39 13.24
CA TRP A 96 31.81 22.11 13.81
C TRP A 96 32.87 22.54 12.80
N GLY A 97 33.81 23.36 13.27
CA GLY A 97 34.97 23.84 12.51
C GLY A 97 36.05 22.79 12.33
#